data_AF-A0A6M0RC37-F1
#
_entry.id   AF-A0A6M0RC37-F1
#
_cell.length_a   1.000
_cell.length_b   1.000
_cell.length_c   1.000
_cell.angle_alpha   90.00
_cell.angle_beta   90.00
_cell.angle_gamma   90.00
#
_symmetry.space_group_name_H-M   'P 1'
#
loop_
_entity.id
_entity.type
_entity.pdbx_description
1 polymer ?
#
loop_
_entity_poly.entity_id
_entity_poly.type
_entity_poly.pdbx_seq_one_letter_code
_entity_poly.pdbx_strand_id
1 'polypeptide(L)' 'MARLRIVLEFNKGKIEDLKLYQELQKYSNPGAYVKDALRGLVPLPIKNTKGNNDDTKEEK' A
#
# COMPACT_ATOMS: atom_id res chain seq x y z
N MET A 1 -26.79 -7.31 15.62
CA MET A 1 -26.11 -7.41 14.30
C MET A 1 -24.64 -7.69 14.54
N ALA A 2 -24.10 -8.79 13.99
CA ALA A 2 -22.68 -9.11 14.10
C ALA A 2 -21.86 -8.25 13.13
N ARG A 3 -20.71 -7.73 13.57
CA ARG A 3 -19.79 -6.96 12.72
C ARG A 3 -18.65 -7.88 12.27
N LEU A 4 -18.44 -8.01 10.96
CA LEU A 4 -17.26 -8.66 10.41
C LEU A 4 -16.06 -7.73 10.54
N ARG A 5 -14.93 -8.25 11.01
CA ARG A 5 -13.68 -7.50 11.21
C ARG A 5 -12.54 -8.23 10.50
N ILE A 6 -11.67 -7.45 9.87
CA ILE A 6 -10.40 -7.92 9.31
C ILE A 6 -9.31 -7.28 10.15
N VAL A 7 -8.38 -8.10 10.67
CA VAL A 7 -7.20 -7.63 11.41
C VAL A 7 -6.05 -7.55 10.42
N LEU A 8 -5.35 -6.41 10.40
CA LEU A 8 -4.14 -6.21 9.60
C LEU A 8 -2.95 -6.21 10.55
N GLU A 9 -2.05 -7.18 10.35
CA GLU A 9 -0.81 -7.28 11.10
C GLU A 9 0.34 -6.67 10.29
N PHE A 10 1.19 -5.88 10.94
CA PHE A 10 2.33 -5.22 10.31
C PHE A 10 3.62 -5.71 10.95
N ASN A 11 4.59 -6.08 10.12
CA ASN A 11 5.89 -6.53 10.63
C ASN A 11 6.83 -5.34 10.83
N LYS A 12 7.25 -5.10 12.08
CA LYS A 12 8.22 -4.03 12.40
C LYS A 12 9.61 -4.24 11.77
N GLY A 13 9.95 -5.46 11.39
CA GLY A 13 11.21 -5.77 10.67
C GLY A 13 11.19 -5.37 9.20
N LYS A 14 10.01 -5.06 8.62
CA LYS A 14 9.87 -4.62 7.24
C LYS A 14 9.57 -3.13 7.21
N ILE A 15 10.49 -2.36 6.63
CA ILE A 15 10.35 -0.90 6.50
C ILE A 15 9.10 -0.53 5.69
N GLU A 16 8.74 -1.34 4.69
CA GLU A 16 7.54 -1.12 3.88
C GLU A 16 6.24 -1.22 4.68
N ASP A 17 6.13 -2.23 5.56
CA ASP A 17 4.98 -2.41 6.45
C ASP A 17 4.88 -1.26 7.44
N LEU A 18 6.02 -0.81 7.99
CA LEU A 18 6.07 0.34 8.90
C LEU A 18 5.60 1.63 8.21
N LYS A 19 6.04 1.87 6.97
CA LYS A 19 5.61 3.03 6.19
C LYS A 19 4.11 2.97 5.91
N LEU A 20 3.60 1.81 5.48
CA LEU A 20 2.18 1.61 5.23
C LEU A 20 1.34 1.82 6.50
N TYR A 21 1.83 1.31 7.64
CA TYR A 21 1.19 1.50 8.94
C TYR A 21 1.13 2.99 9.33
N GLN A 22 2.24 3.72 9.18
CA GLN A 22 2.27 5.16 9.44
C GLN A 22 1.36 5.96 8.50
N GLU A 23 1.27 5.56 7.24
CA GLU A 23 0.37 6.19 6.27
C GLU A 23 -1.10 5.95 6.64
N LEU A 24 -1.46 4.72 7.00
CA LEU A 24 -2.80 4.38 7.46
C LEU A 24 -3.20 5.15 8.73
N GLN A 25 -2.25 5.41 9.64
CA GLN A 25 -2.49 6.23 10.83
C GLN A 25 -2.85 7.70 10.54
N LYS A 26 -2.51 8.24 9.36
CA LYS A 26 -2.85 9.63 9.01
C LYS A 26 -4.35 9.82 8.75
N TYR A 27 -5.06 8.74 8.44
CA TYR A 27 -6.48 8.79 8.15
C TYR A 27 -7.31 8.60 9.42
N SER A 28 -8.36 9.40 9.58
CA SER A 28 -9.29 9.28 10.71
C SER A 28 -9.99 7.92 10.76
N ASN A 29 -10.13 7.23 9.62
CA ASN A 29 -10.67 5.88 9.53
C ASN A 29 -9.86 5.02 8.54
N PRO A 30 -8.80 4.33 8.99
CA PRO A 30 -7.97 3.50 8.13
C PRO A 30 -8.75 2.36 7.46
N GLY A 31 -9.75 1.81 8.15
CA GLY A 31 -10.59 0.73 7.59
C GLY A 31 -11.46 1.19 6.42
N ALA A 32 -11.92 2.44 6.42
CA ALA A 32 -12.63 3.01 5.28
C ALA A 32 -11.65 3.25 4.11
N TYR A 33 -10.48 3.83 4.40
CA TYR A 33 -9.45 4.06 3.38
C TYR A 33 -9.04 2.76 2.68
N VAL A 34 -8.77 1.69 3.44
CA VAL A 34 -8.43 0.36 2.86
C VAL A 34 -9.59 -0.18 2.00
N LYS A 35 -10.85 0.00 2.42
CA LYS A 35 -12.01 -0.40 1.60
C LYS A 35 -12.08 0.37 0.30
N ASP A 36 -11.85 1.68 0.33
CA ASP A 36 -11.91 2.53 -0.86
C ASP A 36 -10.74 2.23 -1.80
N ALA A 37 -9.55 1.96 -1.26
CA ALA A 37 -8.39 1.50 -2.02
C ALA A 37 -8.65 0.14 -2.70
N LEU A 38 -9.21 -0.84 -1.97
CA LEU A 38 -9.56 -2.16 -2.54
C LEU A 38 -10.67 -2.08 -3.61
N ARG A 39 -11.54 -1.06 -3.52
CA ARG A 39 -12.57 -0.77 -4.53
C ARG A 39 -12.02 0.02 -5.73
N GLY A 40 -10.76 0.44 -5.70
CA GLY A 40 -10.16 1.28 -6.75
C GLY A 40 -10.70 2.72 -6.77
N LEU A 41 -11.35 3.17 -5.69
CA LEU A 41 -11.91 4.53 -5.58
C LEU A 41 -10.86 5.57 -5.19
N VAL A 42 -9.74 5.11 -4.62
CA VAL A 42 -8.60 5.95 -4.27
C VAL A 42 -7.44 5.55 -5.17
N PRO A 43 -6.73 6.52 -5.81
CA PRO A 43 -5.49 6.21 -6.49
C PRO A 43 -4.53 5.63 -5.46
N LEU A 44 -4.08 4.39 -5.70
CA LEU A 44 -3.07 3.77 -4.86
C LEU A 44 -1.87 4.73 -4.79
N PRO A 45 -1.33 5.02 -3.60
CA PRO A 45 -0.13 5.84 -3.50
C PRO A 45 0.91 5.18 -4.38
N ILE A 46 1.33 5.89 -5.42
CA ILE A 46 2.23 5.38 -6.45
C ILE A 46 3.50 4.94 -5.73
N LYS A 47 3.60 3.65 -5.39
CA LYS A 47 4.89 3.05 -5.09
C LYS A 47 5.63 3.14 -6.42
N ASN A 48 6.67 3.95 -6.46
CA ASN A 48 7.72 3.83 -7.46
C ASN A 48 8.37 2.44 -7.28
N THR A 49 7.68 1.38 -7.67
CA THR A 49 8.32 0.17 -8.11
C THR A 49 8.92 0.55 -9.46
N LYS A 50 10.10 1.17 -9.43
CA LYS A 50 11.03 1.04 -10.56
C LYS A 50 11.26 -0.46 -10.69
N GLY A 51 10.47 -1.10 -11.55
CA GLY A 51 10.88 -2.35 -12.15
C GLY A 51 12.18 -2.04 -12.86
N ASN A 52 13.28 -2.58 -12.35
CA ASN A 52 14.50 -2.70 -13.13
C ASN A 52 14.16 -3.63 -14.29
N ASN A 53 13.74 -3.06 -15.41
CA ASN A 53 13.93 -3.70 -16.70
C ASN A 53 15.20 -3.06 -17.26
N ASP A 54 16.31 -3.76 -17.04
CA ASP A 54 17.45 -3.72 -17.94
C ASP A 54 16.93 -4.07 -19.34
N ASP A 55 16.74 -3.06 -20.18
CA ASP A 55 16.82 -3.25 -21.63
C ASP A 55 18.13 -2.62 -22.09
N THR A 56 19.18 -3.43 -22.02
CA THR A 56 20.36 -3.29 -22.87
C THR A 56 19.93 -3.37 -24.33
N LYS A 57 20.29 -2.35 -25.13
CA LYS A 57 20.66 -2.40 -26.56
C LYS A 57 21.05 -0.98 -27.01
N GLU A 58 22.35 -0.70 -27.08
CA GLU A 58 23.18 -0.76 -28.29
C GLU A 58 22.89 0.38 -29.30
N GLU A 59 23.86 1.30 -29.33
CA GLU A 59 24.60 1.73 -30.53
C GLU A 59 23.82 2.38 -31.70
N LYS A 60 23.98 3.70 -31.86
CA LYS A 60 24.87 4.29 -32.89
C LYS A 60 25.01 5.80 -32.73
#